data_AF-A0A2W4M523-F1
#
_entry.id   AF-A0A2W4M523-F1
#
_cell.length_a   1.000
_cell.length_b   1.000
_cell.length_c   1.000
_cell.angle_alpha   90.00
_cell.angle_beta   90.00
_cell.angle_gamma   90.00
#
_symmetry.space_group_name_H-M   'P 1'
#
loop_
_entity.id
_entity.type
_entity.pdbx_description
1 polymer ?
#
loop_
_entity_poly.entity_id
_entity_poly.type
_entity_poly.pdbx_seq_one_letter_code
_entity_poly.pdbx_strand_id
1 'polypeptide(L)'
;MKTMEATDVRGSVRGGADEAAYRPPYLAAGLATLAVFALYAITLAPTTQFWDTSEYIATAHILGIPHPPGNPLFVVLARAWELLLAPTGLSIAVRINLFSAAMSALAHGCWFLVAHRILADFSGNRVFRMVGAAAAVLVSATAFTVWNQSNVNEKVYTVSLFTIALLSWLALQWRDNLGRGKDDNVLLLMIFILALSVGNHLMAFLVAPALVVFILLVSPRSLGNWKLYAGGAAVALLGLSIHLFLPLRAALDPIINEADPSTWTALLESLGRKQYSKPSVLMD
;
A
#
# COMPACT_ATOMS: atom_id res chain seq x y z
N MET A 1 59.93 32.85 -14.55
CA MET A 1 58.95 31.78 -14.82
C MET A 1 58.50 31.23 -13.47
N LYS A 2 57.37 31.71 -12.95
CA LYS A 2 56.81 31.28 -11.64
C LYS A 2 55.96 30.04 -11.87
N THR A 3 56.34 28.91 -11.29
CA THR A 3 55.54 27.69 -11.25
C THR A 3 54.41 27.89 -10.23
N MET A 4 53.17 27.87 -10.71
CA MET A 4 51.97 27.81 -9.86
C MET A 4 51.84 26.38 -9.33
N GLU A 5 51.93 26.21 -8.02
CA GLU A 5 51.50 24.97 -7.35
C GLU A 5 49.98 24.88 -7.41
N ALA A 6 49.50 23.74 -7.88
CA ALA A 6 48.08 23.39 -7.90
C ALA A 6 47.62 23.13 -6.46
N THR A 7 46.74 23.99 -5.95
CA THR A 7 45.97 23.76 -4.72
C THR A 7 45.11 22.50 -4.86
N ASP A 8 45.50 21.44 -4.15
CA ASP A 8 44.71 20.23 -3.94
C ASP A 8 43.50 20.55 -3.05
N VAL A 9 42.33 20.79 -3.67
CA VAL A 9 41.05 20.89 -2.97
C VAL A 9 40.53 19.48 -2.71
N ARG A 10 41.25 18.71 -1.87
CA ARG A 10 40.68 17.57 -1.18
C ARG A 10 39.96 18.08 0.05
N GLY A 11 38.66 18.33 -0.13
CA GLY A 11 37.74 18.49 0.98
C GLY A 11 37.87 17.30 1.93
N SER A 12 38.55 17.54 3.04
CA SER A 12 38.63 16.59 4.15
C SER A 12 37.23 16.46 4.74
N VAL A 13 36.47 15.45 4.30
CA VAL A 13 35.34 14.94 5.07
C VAL A 13 35.96 14.21 6.27
N ARG A 14 36.32 15.00 7.28
CA ARG A 14 36.69 14.49 8.60
C ARG A 14 35.46 13.83 9.18
N GLY A 15 35.48 12.50 9.21
CA GLY A 15 34.67 11.74 10.15
C GLY A 15 35.00 12.20 11.57
N GLY A 16 33.97 12.55 12.34
CA GLY A 16 34.18 13.11 13.67
C GLY A 16 32.99 13.86 14.25
N ALA A 17 31.81 13.25 14.25
CA ALA A 17 30.77 13.42 15.26
C ALA A 17 29.82 12.24 15.06
N ASP A 18 29.37 11.63 16.15
CA ASP A 18 28.28 10.66 16.16
C ASP A 18 27.14 11.14 15.25
N GLU A 19 27.04 10.60 14.03
CA GLU A 19 25.86 10.78 13.19
C GLU A 19 24.77 10.02 13.93
N ALA A 20 24.07 10.71 14.83
CA ALA A 20 23.03 10.11 15.65
C ALA A 20 22.07 9.39 14.71
N ALA A 21 22.18 8.07 14.66
CA ALA A 21 21.55 7.25 13.63
C ALA A 21 20.07 7.65 13.55
N TYR A 22 19.60 8.03 12.37
CA TYR A 22 18.23 8.52 12.19
C TYR A 22 17.24 7.57 12.88
N ARG A 23 16.42 8.13 13.78
CA ARG A 23 15.40 7.36 14.51
C ARG A 23 14.02 7.72 13.96
N PRO A 24 13.29 6.78 13.35
CA PRO A 24 11.93 7.00 12.89
C PRO A 24 11.01 7.39 14.07
N PRO A 25 10.16 8.41 13.91
CA PRO A 25 9.27 8.87 14.98
C PRO A 25 7.97 8.06 15.03
N TYR A 26 8.05 6.76 15.32
CA TYR A 26 6.91 5.84 15.30
C TYR A 26 5.74 6.28 16.19
N LEU A 27 6.02 6.85 17.38
CA LEU A 27 4.98 7.36 18.26
C LEU A 27 4.19 8.50 17.59
N ALA A 28 4.88 9.45 16.96
CA ALA A 28 4.22 10.57 16.28
C ALA A 28 3.43 10.09 15.06
N ALA A 29 3.94 9.12 14.31
CA ALA A 29 3.22 8.48 13.21
C ALA A 29 1.95 7.74 13.69
N GLY A 30 2.03 7.06 14.83
CA GLY A 30 0.88 6.43 15.48
C GLY A 30 -0.17 7.45 15.92
N LEU A 31 0.25 8.57 16.51
CA LEU A 31 -0.67 9.66 16.86
C LEU A 31 -1.31 10.30 15.61
N ALA A 32 -0.56 10.49 14.53
CA ALA A 32 -1.10 10.97 13.26
C ALA A 32 -2.12 9.99 12.66
N THR A 33 -1.83 8.68 12.72
CA THR A 33 -2.77 7.62 12.32
C THR A 33 -4.07 7.70 13.11
N LEU A 34 -3.99 7.81 14.44
CA LEU A 34 -5.16 7.90 15.31
C LEU A 34 -5.97 9.18 15.06
N ALA A 35 -5.30 10.31 14.84
CA ALA A 35 -5.96 11.57 14.53
C ALA A 35 -6.71 11.52 13.19
N VAL A 36 -6.10 10.96 12.15
CA VAL A 36 -6.75 10.76 10.84
C VAL A 36 -7.90 9.75 10.95
N PHE A 37 -7.71 8.64 11.68
CA PHE A 37 -8.77 7.67 11.90
C PHE A 37 -9.96 8.30 12.64
N ALA A 38 -9.72 9.09 13.69
CA ALA A 38 -10.76 9.79 14.43
C ALA A 38 -11.53 10.77 13.53
N LEU A 39 -10.82 11.55 12.70
CA LEU A 39 -11.43 12.43 11.71
C LEU A 39 -12.36 11.66 10.76
N TYR A 40 -11.88 10.55 10.19
CA TYR A 40 -12.67 9.72 9.27
C TYR A 40 -13.83 9.02 9.97
N ALA A 41 -13.65 8.52 11.20
CA ALA A 41 -14.71 7.90 11.98
C ALA A 41 -15.83 8.89 12.33
N ILE A 42 -15.49 10.15 12.65
CA ILE A 42 -16.48 11.22 12.93
C ILE A 42 -17.24 11.62 11.66
N THR A 43 -16.59 11.53 10.51
CA THR A 43 -17.16 11.92 9.20
C THR A 43 -17.59 10.73 8.34
N LEU A 44 -17.74 9.56 8.95
CA LEU A 44 -17.99 8.29 8.28
C LEU A 44 -19.41 8.24 7.71
N ALA A 45 -19.57 7.68 6.51
CA ALA A 45 -20.90 7.34 6.02
C ALA A 45 -21.53 6.26 6.93
N PRO A 46 -22.76 6.47 7.46
CA PRO A 46 -23.39 5.52 8.38
C PRO A 46 -23.98 4.29 7.68
N THR A 47 -24.09 4.32 6.35
CA THR A 47 -24.70 3.27 5.53
C THR A 47 -23.92 3.08 4.22
N THR A 48 -24.55 2.45 3.21
CA THR A 48 -23.99 2.39 1.85
C THR A 48 -24.03 3.76 1.15
N GLN A 49 -23.24 3.91 0.09
CA GLN A 49 -23.17 5.11 -0.73
C GLN A 49 -23.10 4.75 -2.22
N PHE A 50 -22.90 5.74 -3.08
CA PHE A 50 -22.83 5.59 -4.53
C PHE A 50 -21.69 4.65 -4.97
N TRP A 51 -21.76 4.22 -6.24
CA TRP A 51 -20.77 3.35 -6.88
C TRP A 51 -20.71 1.95 -6.23
N ASP A 52 -19.51 1.36 -6.17
CA ASP A 52 -19.29 -0.03 -5.74
C ASP A 52 -19.43 -0.25 -4.22
N THR A 53 -19.78 0.79 -3.46
CA THR A 53 -19.82 0.74 -2.00
C THR A 53 -20.74 -0.35 -1.46
N SER A 54 -21.97 -0.44 -1.98
CA SER A 54 -22.96 -1.44 -1.54
C SER A 54 -22.50 -2.86 -1.85
N GLU A 55 -21.97 -3.05 -3.05
CA GLU A 55 -21.48 -4.34 -3.52
C GLU A 55 -20.31 -4.82 -2.67
N TYR A 56 -19.29 -3.98 -2.42
CA TYR A 56 -18.16 -4.35 -1.56
C TYR A 56 -18.56 -4.61 -0.11
N ILE A 57 -19.54 -3.86 0.44
CA ILE A 57 -20.07 -4.14 1.78
C ILE A 57 -20.76 -5.51 1.80
N ALA A 58 -21.61 -5.79 0.81
CA ALA A 58 -22.37 -7.04 0.72
C ALA A 58 -21.43 -8.23 0.51
N THR A 59 -20.54 -8.17 -0.47
CA THR A 59 -19.57 -9.23 -0.80
C THR A 59 -18.58 -9.47 0.33
N ALA A 60 -18.09 -8.43 1.02
CA ALA A 60 -17.30 -8.64 2.24
C ALA A 60 -18.09 -9.39 3.31
N HIS A 61 -19.36 -9.05 3.54
CA HIS A 61 -20.17 -9.69 4.58
C HIS A 61 -20.50 -11.16 4.28
N ILE A 62 -20.82 -11.49 3.02
CA ILE A 62 -21.20 -12.86 2.63
C ILE A 62 -20.03 -13.69 2.06
N LEU A 63 -18.82 -13.11 2.05
CA LEU A 63 -17.67 -13.60 1.30
C LEU A 63 -18.02 -13.84 -0.19
N GLY A 64 -18.76 -12.93 -0.83
CA GLY A 64 -19.10 -13.01 -2.25
C GLY A 64 -17.94 -12.61 -3.16
N ILE A 65 -18.16 -12.67 -4.48
CA ILE A 65 -17.22 -12.22 -5.50
C ILE A 65 -17.81 -10.97 -6.16
N PRO A 66 -17.26 -9.77 -5.91
CA PRO A 66 -17.66 -8.54 -6.57
C PRO A 66 -17.21 -8.53 -8.03
N HIS A 67 -17.58 -7.47 -8.75
CA HIS A 67 -17.24 -7.26 -10.14
C HIS A 67 -15.75 -7.51 -10.45
N PRO A 68 -15.42 -7.95 -11.68
CA PRO A 68 -14.05 -8.30 -12.05
C PRO A 68 -13.03 -7.17 -11.79
N PRO A 69 -11.86 -7.49 -11.20
CA PRO A 69 -11.29 -8.83 -11.06
C PRO A 69 -11.68 -9.57 -9.76
N GLY A 70 -12.69 -9.11 -9.03
CA GLY A 70 -13.22 -9.77 -7.82
C GLY A 70 -12.46 -9.47 -6.52
N ASN A 71 -11.28 -8.85 -6.61
CA ASN A 71 -10.59 -8.18 -5.49
C ASN A 71 -10.52 -9.03 -4.20
N PRO A 72 -10.05 -10.29 -4.27
CA PRO A 72 -10.13 -11.27 -3.18
C PRO A 72 -9.45 -10.82 -1.88
N LEU A 73 -8.34 -10.09 -1.96
CA LEU A 73 -7.64 -9.59 -0.77
C LEU A 73 -8.53 -8.62 0.01
N PHE A 74 -9.23 -7.73 -0.69
CA PHE A 74 -10.15 -6.79 -0.04
C PHE A 74 -11.25 -7.55 0.70
N VAL A 75 -11.92 -8.48 0.02
CA VAL A 75 -13.06 -9.24 0.57
C VAL A 75 -12.64 -9.99 1.84
N VAL A 76 -11.50 -10.67 1.81
CA VAL A 76 -10.99 -11.44 2.96
C VAL A 76 -10.64 -10.52 4.14
N LEU A 77 -9.92 -9.42 3.90
CA LEU A 77 -9.53 -8.49 4.97
C LEU A 77 -10.75 -7.78 5.57
N ALA A 78 -11.67 -7.32 4.72
CA ALA A 78 -12.88 -6.64 5.14
C ALA A 78 -13.81 -7.57 5.92
N ARG A 79 -13.93 -8.84 5.53
CA ARG A 79 -14.66 -9.85 6.32
C ARG A 79 -14.02 -10.08 7.68
N ALA A 80 -12.70 -10.24 7.73
CA ALA A 80 -11.99 -10.46 8.99
C ALA A 80 -12.19 -9.27 9.96
N TRP A 81 -12.10 -8.04 9.44
CA TRP A 81 -12.37 -6.83 10.19
C TRP A 81 -13.82 -6.74 10.68
N GLU A 82 -14.79 -7.06 9.81
CA GLU A 82 -16.21 -7.05 10.16
C GLU A 82 -16.53 -8.01 11.30
N LEU A 83 -15.97 -9.23 11.27
CA LEU A 83 -16.11 -10.21 12.35
C LEU A 83 -15.45 -9.74 13.66
N LEU A 84 -14.28 -9.08 13.58
CA LEU A 84 -13.60 -8.53 14.75
C LEU A 84 -14.44 -7.43 15.44
N LEU A 85 -15.16 -6.63 14.66
CA LEU A 85 -16.07 -5.61 15.19
C LEU A 85 -17.47 -6.16 15.50
N ALA A 86 -17.75 -7.44 15.29
CA ALA A 86 -19.08 -8.00 15.53
C ALA A 86 -19.63 -7.78 16.95
N PRO A 87 -18.82 -7.88 18.03
CA PRO A 87 -19.28 -7.65 19.39
C PRO A 87 -19.72 -6.20 19.68
N THR A 88 -19.36 -5.24 18.83
CA THR A 88 -19.69 -3.81 19.05
C THR A 88 -21.15 -3.47 18.79
N GLY A 89 -21.90 -4.35 18.12
CA GLY A 89 -23.29 -4.08 17.72
C GLY A 89 -23.45 -3.05 16.59
N LEU A 90 -22.34 -2.51 16.05
CA LEU A 90 -22.37 -1.61 14.89
C LEU A 90 -22.98 -2.32 13.68
N SER A 91 -23.62 -1.58 12.77
CA SER A 91 -24.13 -2.16 11.52
C SER A 91 -22.98 -2.68 10.65
N ILE A 92 -23.26 -3.67 9.80
CA ILE A 92 -22.28 -4.23 8.86
C ILE A 92 -21.65 -3.12 8.00
N ALA A 93 -22.47 -2.20 7.49
CA ALA A 93 -22.00 -1.06 6.71
C ALA A 93 -20.99 -0.20 7.47
N VAL A 94 -21.28 0.15 8.74
CA VAL A 94 -20.36 0.92 9.57
C VAL A 94 -19.06 0.17 9.81
N ARG A 95 -19.11 -1.14 10.10
CA ARG A 95 -17.89 -1.95 10.31
C ARG A 95 -16.98 -1.93 9.08
N ILE A 96 -17.53 -2.12 7.89
CA ILE A 96 -16.77 -2.12 6.63
C ILE A 96 -16.30 -0.70 6.25
N ASN A 97 -17.09 0.33 6.53
CA ASN A 97 -16.66 1.72 6.34
C ASN A 97 -15.49 2.06 7.27
N LEU A 98 -15.54 1.61 8.54
CA LEU A 98 -14.42 1.76 9.49
C LEU A 98 -13.17 1.00 9.03
N PHE A 99 -13.29 -0.14 8.33
CA PHE A 99 -12.14 -0.82 7.73
C PHE A 99 -11.43 0.09 6.73
N SER A 100 -12.18 0.71 5.83
CA SER A 100 -11.63 1.62 4.82
C SER A 100 -10.97 2.85 5.45
N ALA A 101 -11.63 3.44 6.45
CA ALA A 101 -11.08 4.53 7.24
C ALA A 101 -9.77 4.12 7.96
N ALA A 102 -9.71 2.91 8.51
CA ALA A 102 -8.52 2.39 9.19
C ALA A 102 -7.35 2.16 8.22
N MET A 103 -7.59 1.55 7.07
CA MET A 103 -6.56 1.35 6.04
C MET A 103 -5.99 2.69 5.56
N SER A 104 -6.87 3.65 5.27
CA SER A 104 -6.43 4.99 4.89
C SER A 104 -5.65 5.69 6.01
N ALA A 105 -6.10 5.61 7.26
CA ALA A 105 -5.38 6.19 8.39
C ALA A 105 -3.97 5.57 8.58
N LEU A 106 -3.84 4.25 8.44
CA LEU A 106 -2.54 3.56 8.48
C LEU A 106 -1.62 4.01 7.35
N ALA A 107 -2.17 4.28 6.17
CA ALA A 107 -1.43 4.85 5.06
C ALA A 107 -0.84 6.22 5.43
N HIS A 108 -1.63 7.08 6.08
CA HIS A 108 -1.18 8.39 6.53
C HIS A 108 -0.11 8.31 7.63
N GLY A 109 -0.17 7.28 8.50
CA GLY A 109 0.93 6.97 9.42
C GLY A 109 2.23 6.65 8.69
N CYS A 110 2.16 5.85 7.62
CA CYS A 110 3.32 5.54 6.78
C CYS A 110 3.82 6.80 6.03
N TRP A 111 2.91 7.62 5.49
CA TRP A 111 3.28 8.88 4.85
C TRP A 111 3.92 9.88 5.81
N PHE A 112 3.50 9.90 7.08
CA PHE A 112 4.19 10.68 8.10
C PHE A 112 5.66 10.26 8.21
N LEU A 113 5.93 8.95 8.27
CA LEU A 113 7.29 8.41 8.40
C LEU A 113 8.13 8.72 7.15
N VAL A 114 7.54 8.56 5.96
CA VAL A 114 8.18 8.90 4.68
C VAL A 114 8.52 10.38 4.62
N ALA A 115 7.56 11.27 4.88
CA ALA A 115 7.76 12.72 4.86
C ALA A 115 8.81 13.15 5.90
N HIS A 116 8.71 12.66 7.14
CA HIS A 116 9.68 12.96 8.18
C HIS A 116 11.10 12.51 7.80
N ARG A 117 11.24 11.33 7.15
CA ARG A 117 12.53 10.81 6.71
C ARG A 117 13.12 11.62 5.57
N ILE A 118 12.32 12.01 4.59
CA ILE A 118 12.76 12.86 3.48
C ILE A 118 13.20 14.21 4.01
N LEU A 119 12.43 14.84 4.90
CA LEU A 119 12.77 16.13 5.50
C LEU A 119 14.06 16.08 6.34
N ALA A 120 14.50 14.90 6.78
CA ALA A 120 15.79 14.72 7.45
C ALA A 120 16.98 14.95 6.52
N ASP A 121 16.83 14.79 5.21
CA ASP A 121 17.88 15.08 4.24
C ASP A 121 18.02 16.59 3.98
N PHE A 122 17.03 17.40 4.38
CA PHE A 122 17.03 18.86 4.21
C PHE A 122 17.35 19.63 5.49
N SER A 123 17.00 19.09 6.67
CA SER A 123 17.23 19.76 7.94
C SER A 123 17.40 18.78 9.10
N GLY A 124 18.41 19.02 9.93
CA GLY A 124 18.58 18.34 11.23
C GLY A 124 17.58 18.77 12.30
N ASN A 125 16.82 19.86 12.08
CA ASN A 125 15.85 20.36 13.05
C ASN A 125 14.65 19.41 13.17
N ARG A 126 14.54 18.71 14.30
CA ARG A 126 13.45 17.76 14.55
C ARG A 126 12.07 18.40 14.51
N VAL A 127 11.90 19.63 15.00
CA VAL A 127 10.60 20.32 14.99
C VAL A 127 10.16 20.59 13.56
N PHE A 128 11.07 21.06 12.70
CA PHE A 128 10.79 21.27 11.27
C PHE A 128 10.28 19.98 10.60
N ARG A 129 10.96 18.85 10.83
CA ARG A 129 10.55 17.55 10.26
C ARG A 129 9.19 17.08 10.78
N MET A 130 8.92 17.27 12.07
CA MET A 130 7.64 16.90 12.69
C MET A 130 6.48 17.73 12.15
N VAL A 131 6.65 19.05 12.08
CA VAL A 131 5.64 19.98 11.56
C VAL A 131 5.41 19.73 10.08
N GLY A 132 6.47 19.55 9.29
CA GLY A 132 6.36 19.26 7.86
C GLY A 132 5.64 17.93 7.58
N ALA A 133 5.98 16.87 8.31
CA ALA A 133 5.29 15.58 8.18
C ALA A 133 3.82 15.65 8.62
N ALA A 134 3.53 16.35 9.71
CA ALA A 134 2.16 16.57 10.18
C ALA A 134 1.33 17.38 9.18
N ALA A 135 1.90 18.44 8.60
CA ALA A 135 1.25 19.24 7.57
C ALA A 135 0.98 18.43 6.30
N ALA A 136 1.95 17.62 5.85
CA ALA A 136 1.77 16.73 4.70
C ALA A 136 0.62 15.73 4.92
N VAL A 137 0.56 15.11 6.10
CA VAL A 137 -0.54 14.20 6.47
C VAL A 137 -1.88 14.92 6.54
N LEU A 138 -1.94 16.10 7.18
CA LEU A 138 -3.19 16.86 7.30
C LEU A 138 -3.75 17.22 5.92
N VAL A 139 -2.91 17.76 5.03
CA VAL A 139 -3.33 18.16 3.68
C VAL A 139 -3.74 16.95 2.84
N SER A 140 -2.97 15.87 2.88
CA SER A 140 -3.29 14.66 2.11
C SER A 140 -4.54 13.95 2.62
N ALA A 141 -4.73 13.83 3.94
CA ALA A 141 -5.89 13.17 4.53
C ALA A 141 -7.20 13.92 4.28
N THR A 142 -7.14 15.25 4.14
CA THR A 142 -8.31 16.11 3.91
C THR A 142 -8.52 16.46 2.44
N ALA A 143 -7.64 16.03 1.54
CA ALA A 143 -7.86 16.17 0.10
C ALA A 143 -9.15 15.44 -0.30
N PHE A 144 -10.01 16.11 -1.08
CA PHE A 144 -11.36 15.63 -1.40
C PHE A 144 -11.40 14.17 -1.85
N THR A 145 -10.54 13.78 -2.79
CA THR A 145 -10.48 12.40 -3.30
C THR A 145 -10.12 11.39 -2.21
N VAL A 146 -9.12 11.69 -1.38
CA VAL A 146 -8.66 10.76 -0.33
C VAL A 146 -9.71 10.65 0.77
N TRP A 147 -10.23 11.78 1.24
CA TRP A 147 -11.28 11.83 2.25
C TRP A 147 -12.54 11.09 1.78
N ASN A 148 -12.99 11.34 0.54
CA ASN A 148 -14.20 10.74 0.00
C ASN A 148 -14.06 9.22 -0.22
N GLN A 149 -12.90 8.73 -0.66
CA GLN A 149 -12.63 7.28 -0.75
C GLN A 149 -12.47 6.62 0.64
N SER A 150 -12.02 7.38 1.65
CA SER A 150 -11.87 6.86 3.02
C SER A 150 -13.20 6.72 3.75
N ASN A 151 -14.15 7.62 3.47
CA ASN A 151 -15.40 7.74 4.23
C ASN A 151 -16.65 7.24 3.51
N VAL A 152 -16.69 7.36 2.18
CA VAL A 152 -17.93 7.32 1.40
C VAL A 152 -17.86 6.20 0.37
N ASN A 153 -16.95 6.32 -0.60
CA ASN A 153 -16.96 5.55 -1.85
C ASN A 153 -16.00 4.35 -1.86
N GLU A 154 -15.99 3.64 -3.00
CA GLU A 154 -15.13 2.52 -3.41
C GLU A 154 -14.04 2.08 -2.43
N LYS A 155 -14.18 0.87 -1.89
CA LYS A 155 -13.46 0.46 -0.67
C LYS A 155 -12.03 -0.03 -0.93
N VAL A 156 -11.71 -0.49 -2.14
CA VAL A 156 -10.41 -1.11 -2.49
C VAL A 156 -9.24 -0.11 -2.56
N TYR A 157 -9.51 1.19 -2.78
CA TYR A 157 -8.44 2.18 -2.90
C TYR A 157 -7.75 2.49 -1.59
N THR A 158 -8.44 2.38 -0.46
CA THR A 158 -7.82 2.64 0.85
C THR A 158 -6.76 1.60 1.21
N VAL A 159 -7.00 0.33 0.87
CA VAL A 159 -6.02 -0.75 0.96
C VAL A 159 -4.84 -0.52 -0.01
N SER A 160 -5.13 -0.02 -1.22
CA SER A 160 -4.08 0.34 -2.20
C SER A 160 -3.20 1.48 -1.70
N LEU A 161 -3.80 2.53 -1.15
CA LEU A 161 -3.11 3.68 -0.58
C LEU A 161 -2.20 3.26 0.58
N PHE A 162 -2.71 2.41 1.48
CA PHE A 162 -1.91 1.83 2.55
C PHE A 162 -0.73 1.03 2.02
N THR A 163 -0.97 0.17 1.03
CA THR A 163 0.07 -0.65 0.42
C THR A 163 1.19 0.20 -0.18
N ILE A 164 0.85 1.23 -0.94
CA ILE A 164 1.82 2.15 -1.55
C ILE A 164 2.62 2.88 -0.48
N ALA A 165 1.96 3.40 0.56
CA ALA A 165 2.60 4.13 1.65
C ALA A 165 3.54 3.22 2.47
N LEU A 166 3.09 1.99 2.77
CA LEU A 166 3.88 0.98 3.49
C LEU A 166 5.12 0.58 2.68
N LEU A 167 4.97 0.27 1.39
CA LEU A 167 6.08 -0.08 0.51
C LEU A 167 7.08 1.07 0.36
N SER A 168 6.59 2.31 0.26
CA SER A 168 7.44 3.50 0.23
C SER A 168 8.25 3.65 1.52
N TRP A 169 7.63 3.41 2.68
CA TRP A 169 8.32 3.42 3.97
C TRP A 169 9.34 2.28 4.09
N LEU A 170 8.98 1.06 3.67
CA LEU A 170 9.88 -0.09 3.67
C LEU A 170 11.10 0.13 2.76
N ALA A 171 10.93 0.81 1.62
CA ALA A 171 12.04 1.14 0.73
C ALA A 171 13.05 2.09 1.37
N LEU A 172 12.56 3.13 2.06
CA LEU A 172 13.44 4.04 2.82
C LEU A 172 14.14 3.32 3.97
N GLN A 173 13.42 2.45 4.69
CA GLN A 173 14.00 1.63 5.75
C GLN A 173 15.05 0.65 5.22
N TRP A 174 14.81 0.04 4.05
CA TRP A 174 15.78 -0.81 3.37
C TRP A 174 17.05 -0.01 3.05
N ARG A 175 16.92 1.17 2.42
CA ARG A 175 18.06 2.07 2.13
C ARG A 175 18.85 2.40 3.40
N ASP A 176 18.17 2.83 4.45
CA ASP A 176 18.81 3.31 5.68
C ASP A 176 19.49 2.19 6.49
N ASN A 177 19.18 0.92 6.20
CA ASN A 177 19.75 -0.24 6.89
C ASN A 177 20.65 -1.11 5.98
N LEU A 178 21.00 -0.63 4.78
CA LEU A 178 21.91 -1.35 3.89
C LEU A 178 23.23 -1.71 4.58
N GLY A 179 23.70 -2.93 4.37
CA GLY A 179 24.94 -3.45 4.94
C GLY A 179 24.84 -3.84 6.41
N ARG A 180 23.67 -3.70 7.06
CA ARG A 180 23.42 -4.19 8.44
C ARG A 180 22.95 -5.64 8.48
N GLY A 181 22.76 -6.26 7.31
CA GLY A 181 22.34 -7.64 7.15
C GLY A 181 20.82 -7.77 7.02
N LYS A 182 20.38 -8.86 6.36
CA LYS A 182 18.97 -9.11 5.99
C LYS A 182 18.39 -8.12 4.98
N ASP A 183 19.24 -7.43 4.23
CA ASP A 183 18.86 -6.48 3.17
C ASP A 183 17.85 -7.14 2.19
N ASP A 184 18.11 -8.39 1.81
CA ASP A 184 17.24 -9.19 0.94
C ASP A 184 15.86 -9.47 1.57
N ASN A 185 15.75 -9.59 2.90
CA ASN A 185 14.49 -9.92 3.55
C ASN A 185 13.44 -8.81 3.37
N VAL A 186 13.87 -7.54 3.40
CA VAL A 186 12.96 -6.42 3.18
C VAL A 186 12.55 -6.36 1.71
N LEU A 187 13.45 -6.65 0.78
CA LEU A 187 13.12 -6.77 -0.64
C LEU A 187 12.10 -7.90 -0.89
N LEU A 188 12.31 -9.07 -0.28
CA LEU A 188 11.38 -10.20 -0.34
C LEU A 188 10.01 -9.85 0.26
N LEU A 189 9.98 -9.14 1.39
CA LEU A 189 8.73 -8.65 1.98
C LEU A 189 8.01 -7.67 1.03
N MET A 190 8.74 -6.75 0.39
CA MET A 190 8.15 -5.84 -0.59
C MET A 190 7.59 -6.58 -1.81
N ILE A 191 8.30 -7.60 -2.32
CA ILE A 191 7.82 -8.46 -3.42
C ILE A 191 6.54 -9.20 -3.00
N PHE A 192 6.52 -9.79 -1.80
CA PHE A 192 5.34 -10.45 -1.26
C PHE A 192 4.13 -9.51 -1.19
N ILE A 193 4.31 -8.32 -0.60
CA ILE A 193 3.24 -7.32 -0.45
C ILE A 193 2.75 -6.85 -1.83
N LEU A 194 3.66 -6.59 -2.78
CA LEU A 194 3.29 -6.23 -4.15
C LEU A 194 2.45 -7.32 -4.82
N ALA A 195 2.89 -8.58 -4.74
CA ALA A 195 2.18 -9.71 -5.32
C ALA A 195 0.80 -9.92 -4.67
N LEU A 196 0.73 -9.82 -3.34
CA LEU A 196 -0.52 -9.90 -2.59
C LEU A 196 -1.49 -8.78 -3.01
N SER A 197 -0.97 -7.56 -3.22
CA SER A 197 -1.76 -6.37 -3.55
C SER A 197 -2.47 -6.42 -4.90
N VAL A 198 -2.01 -7.28 -5.82
CA VAL A 198 -2.70 -7.58 -7.09
C VAL A 198 -4.11 -8.11 -6.80
N GLY A 199 -4.27 -8.89 -5.73
CA GLY A 199 -5.57 -9.37 -5.27
C GLY A 199 -6.46 -8.30 -4.63
N ASN A 200 -5.99 -7.06 -4.45
CA ASN A 200 -6.81 -5.95 -3.98
C ASN A 200 -7.22 -5.00 -5.10
N HIS A 201 -6.26 -4.40 -5.81
CA HIS A 201 -6.51 -3.51 -6.95
C HIS A 201 -5.16 -3.16 -7.62
N LEU A 202 -5.11 -3.08 -8.95
CA LEU A 202 -3.86 -2.83 -9.69
C LEU A 202 -3.23 -1.45 -9.41
N MET A 203 -4.00 -0.50 -8.87
CA MET A 203 -3.46 0.78 -8.37
C MET A 203 -2.34 0.55 -7.35
N ALA A 204 -2.46 -0.43 -6.46
CA ALA A 204 -1.43 -0.73 -5.46
C ALA A 204 -0.08 -1.10 -6.10
N PHE A 205 -0.12 -1.65 -7.32
CA PHE A 205 1.07 -2.06 -8.07
C PHE A 205 1.80 -0.89 -8.75
N LEU A 206 1.18 0.31 -8.82
CA LEU A 206 1.80 1.50 -9.43
C LEU A 206 3.08 1.97 -8.72
N VAL A 207 3.30 1.53 -7.48
CA VAL A 207 4.55 1.81 -6.76
C VAL A 207 5.73 0.97 -7.27
N ALA A 208 5.49 -0.14 -7.96
CA ALA A 208 6.54 -1.07 -8.38
C ALA A 208 7.60 -0.44 -9.30
N PRO A 209 7.25 0.33 -10.36
CA PRO A 209 8.26 1.03 -11.17
C PRO A 209 9.12 2.00 -10.35
N ALA A 210 8.52 2.75 -9.43
CA ALA A 210 9.24 3.66 -8.55
C ALA A 210 10.21 2.92 -7.62
N LEU A 211 9.79 1.77 -7.07
CA LEU A 211 10.66 0.91 -6.26
C LEU A 211 11.84 0.36 -7.05
N VAL A 212 11.60 -0.11 -8.28
CA VAL A 212 12.68 -0.62 -9.15
C VAL A 212 13.70 0.46 -9.43
N VAL A 213 13.25 1.65 -9.84
CA VAL A 213 14.14 2.80 -10.07
C VAL A 213 14.89 3.17 -8.79
N PHE A 214 14.19 3.24 -7.66
CA PHE A 214 14.80 3.56 -6.37
C PHE A 214 15.88 2.55 -5.96
N ILE A 215 15.61 1.24 -6.08
CA ILE A 215 16.58 0.18 -5.78
C ILE A 215 17.80 0.26 -6.70
N LEU A 216 17.60 0.52 -8.00
CA LEU A 216 18.69 0.68 -8.96
C LEU A 216 19.56 1.90 -8.66
N LEU A 217 18.97 3.01 -8.21
CA LEU A 217 19.70 4.22 -7.84
C LEU A 217 20.46 4.06 -6.52
N VAL A 218 19.89 3.34 -5.55
CA VAL A 218 20.46 3.18 -4.20
C VAL A 218 21.51 2.06 -4.15
N SER A 219 21.22 0.89 -4.70
CA SER A 219 22.11 -0.27 -4.67
C SER A 219 21.80 -1.23 -5.82
N PRO A 220 22.30 -0.96 -7.03
CA PRO A 220 22.03 -1.80 -8.20
C PRO A 220 22.58 -3.23 -8.04
N ARG A 221 23.63 -3.40 -7.22
CA ARG A 221 24.22 -4.70 -6.90
C ARG A 221 23.24 -5.64 -6.20
N SER A 222 22.24 -5.11 -5.50
CA SER A 222 21.21 -5.91 -4.82
C SER A 222 20.42 -6.78 -5.81
N LEU A 223 20.27 -6.31 -7.05
CA LEU A 223 19.62 -7.07 -8.12
C LEU A 223 20.54 -8.10 -8.79
N GLY A 224 21.82 -8.16 -8.42
CA GLY A 224 22.74 -9.19 -8.92
C GLY A 224 22.60 -10.54 -8.20
N ASN A 225 21.84 -10.61 -7.10
CA ASN A 225 21.75 -11.80 -6.26
C ASN A 225 20.68 -12.78 -6.79
N TRP A 226 21.10 -13.90 -7.40
CA TRP A 226 20.16 -14.90 -7.93
C TRP A 226 19.18 -15.45 -6.86
N LYS A 227 19.60 -15.51 -5.59
CA LYS A 227 18.75 -15.98 -4.48
C LYS A 227 17.56 -15.06 -4.24
N LEU A 228 17.72 -13.76 -4.50
CA LEU A 228 16.63 -12.78 -4.41
C LEU A 228 15.55 -13.10 -5.44
N TYR A 229 15.90 -13.53 -6.65
CA TYR A 229 14.93 -13.93 -7.67
C TYR A 229 14.22 -15.23 -7.32
N ALA A 230 14.95 -16.24 -6.84
CA ALA A 230 14.35 -17.52 -6.46
C ALA A 230 13.40 -17.35 -5.26
N GLY A 231 13.86 -16.66 -4.21
CA GLY A 231 13.02 -16.31 -3.06
C GLY A 231 11.88 -15.37 -3.44
N GLY A 232 12.15 -14.41 -4.33
CA GLY A 232 11.18 -13.46 -4.85
C GLY A 232 10.05 -14.15 -5.60
N ALA A 233 10.36 -15.10 -6.46
CA ALA A 233 9.37 -15.93 -7.14
C ALA A 233 8.53 -16.73 -6.13
N ALA A 234 9.16 -17.36 -5.14
CA ALA A 234 8.45 -18.13 -4.12
C ALA A 234 7.46 -17.27 -3.31
N VAL A 235 7.90 -16.10 -2.81
CA VAL A 235 7.01 -15.21 -2.05
C VAL A 235 5.99 -14.50 -2.95
N ALA A 236 6.31 -14.25 -4.23
CA ALA A 236 5.34 -13.73 -5.18
C ALA A 236 4.22 -14.74 -5.46
N LEU A 237 4.56 -16.03 -5.66
CA LEU A 237 3.58 -17.10 -5.80
C LEU A 237 2.72 -17.22 -4.54
N LEU A 238 3.32 -17.11 -3.35
CA LEU A 238 2.58 -17.08 -2.09
C LEU A 238 1.63 -15.88 -2.01
N GLY A 239 2.06 -14.67 -2.39
CA GLY A 239 1.20 -13.49 -2.43
C GLY A 239 0.05 -13.63 -3.44
N LEU A 240 0.35 -14.11 -4.65
CA LEU A 240 -0.63 -14.34 -5.71
C LEU A 240 -1.62 -15.46 -5.38
N SER A 241 -1.28 -16.36 -4.45
CA SER A 241 -2.18 -17.43 -4.00
C SER A 241 -3.52 -16.93 -3.44
N ILE A 242 -3.61 -15.64 -3.05
CA ILE A 242 -4.88 -15.01 -2.68
C ILE A 242 -5.95 -15.10 -3.78
N HIS A 243 -5.56 -15.19 -5.06
CA HIS A 243 -6.50 -15.34 -6.17
C HIS A 243 -7.16 -16.72 -6.23
N LEU A 244 -6.64 -17.72 -5.50
CA LEU A 244 -7.33 -19.01 -5.33
C LEU A 244 -8.67 -18.84 -4.61
N PHE A 245 -8.87 -17.75 -3.87
CA PHE A 245 -10.17 -17.38 -3.33
C PHE A 245 -11.27 -17.37 -4.40
N LEU A 246 -10.98 -16.86 -5.61
CA LEU A 246 -11.99 -16.69 -6.66
C LEU A 246 -12.61 -18.02 -7.13
N PRO A 247 -11.85 -18.99 -7.68
CA PRO A 247 -12.44 -20.25 -8.14
C PRO A 247 -12.99 -21.08 -6.98
N LEU A 248 -12.32 -21.06 -5.81
CA LEU A 248 -12.81 -21.79 -4.62
C LEU A 248 -14.14 -21.24 -4.14
N ARG A 249 -14.28 -19.90 -4.10
CA ARG A 249 -15.49 -19.28 -3.61
C ARG A 249 -16.62 -19.39 -4.62
N ALA A 250 -16.34 -19.23 -5.91
CA ALA A 250 -17.30 -19.40 -7.01
C ALA A 250 -17.89 -20.82 -7.03
N ALA A 251 -17.07 -21.85 -6.81
CA ALA A 251 -17.52 -23.24 -6.72
C ALA A 251 -18.47 -23.52 -5.53
N LEU A 252 -18.53 -22.63 -4.54
CA LEU A 252 -19.47 -22.67 -3.41
C LEU A 252 -20.73 -21.82 -3.64
N ASP A 253 -20.96 -21.36 -4.87
CA ASP A 253 -22.17 -20.66 -5.33
C ASP A 253 -22.63 -19.52 -4.39
N PRO A 254 -21.81 -18.47 -4.19
CA PRO A 254 -22.19 -17.32 -3.37
C PRO A 254 -23.36 -16.58 -4.01
N ILE A 255 -24.21 -15.96 -3.19
CA ILE A 255 -25.34 -15.14 -3.66
C ILE A 255 -24.89 -14.04 -4.64
N ILE A 256 -23.72 -13.43 -4.39
CA ILE A 256 -23.07 -12.52 -5.33
C ILE A 256 -21.81 -13.24 -5.86
N ASN A 257 -21.87 -13.66 -7.12
CA ASN A 257 -20.82 -14.41 -7.82
C ASN A 257 -20.53 -13.77 -9.19
N GLU A 258 -20.01 -12.54 -9.23
CA GLU A 258 -19.79 -11.86 -10.50
C GLU A 258 -18.74 -12.55 -11.38
N ALA A 259 -19.04 -12.64 -12.67
CA ALA A 259 -18.30 -13.38 -13.70
C ALA A 259 -18.11 -14.89 -13.47
N ASP A 260 -18.62 -15.46 -12.37
CA ASP A 260 -18.52 -16.86 -11.97
C ASP A 260 -17.18 -17.53 -12.36
N PRO A 261 -16.05 -17.17 -11.71
CA PRO A 261 -14.72 -17.67 -12.06
C PRO A 261 -14.49 -19.12 -11.60
N SER A 262 -15.52 -19.97 -11.64
CA SER A 262 -15.49 -21.39 -11.23
C SER A 262 -14.71 -22.29 -12.20
N THR A 263 -14.53 -21.85 -13.45
CA THR A 263 -13.71 -22.55 -14.46
C THR A 263 -12.41 -21.79 -14.73
N TRP A 264 -11.38 -22.51 -15.22
CA TRP A 264 -10.10 -21.89 -15.58
C TRP A 264 -10.26 -20.76 -16.62
N THR A 265 -11.10 -20.97 -17.62
CA THR A 265 -11.40 -19.96 -18.64
C THR A 265 -12.04 -18.73 -18.00
N ALA A 266 -13.13 -18.89 -17.24
CA ALA A 266 -13.82 -17.78 -16.60
C ALA A 266 -12.91 -17.02 -15.61
N LEU A 267 -12.05 -17.73 -14.88
CA LEU A 267 -11.05 -17.14 -14.00
C LEU A 267 -10.07 -16.24 -14.78
N LEU A 268 -9.48 -16.75 -15.87
CA LEU A 268 -8.57 -15.95 -16.70
C LEU A 268 -9.27 -14.75 -17.34
N GLU A 269 -10.54 -14.89 -17.71
CA GLU A 269 -11.31 -13.78 -18.28
C GLU A 269 -11.66 -12.71 -17.26
N SER A 270 -12.04 -13.10 -16.05
CA SER A 270 -12.27 -12.19 -14.91
C SER A 270 -11.00 -11.45 -14.50
N LEU A 271 -9.88 -12.17 -14.31
CA LEU A 271 -8.58 -11.57 -14.00
C LEU A 271 -8.08 -10.66 -15.13
N GLY A 272 -8.30 -11.07 -16.38
CA GLY A 272 -7.97 -10.31 -17.58
C GLY A 272 -8.94 -9.16 -17.86
N ARG A 273 -10.00 -9.00 -17.06
CA ARG A 273 -11.00 -7.93 -17.20
C ARG A 273 -11.64 -7.90 -18.59
N LYS A 274 -11.81 -9.06 -19.24
CA LYS A 274 -12.37 -9.16 -20.60
C LYS A 274 -13.78 -8.58 -20.71
N GLN A 275 -14.52 -8.56 -19.61
CA GLN A 275 -15.86 -8.00 -19.49
C GLN A 275 -15.89 -6.49 -19.79
N TYR A 276 -14.76 -5.79 -19.64
CA TYR A 276 -14.60 -4.36 -19.92
C TYR A 276 -13.91 -4.08 -21.26
N SER A 277 -13.66 -5.10 -22.08
CA SER A 277 -13.05 -4.91 -23.41
C SER A 277 -13.95 -4.03 -24.26
N LYS A 278 -13.37 -2.98 -24.85
CA LYS A 278 -14.08 -2.18 -25.85
C LYS A 278 -14.05 -2.91 -27.19
N PRO A 279 -15.16 -2.94 -27.95
CA PRO A 279 -15.12 -3.35 -29.36
C PRO A 279 -14.07 -2.53 -30.11
N SER A 280 -13.45 -3.14 -31.13
CA SER A 280 -12.56 -2.40 -32.02
C SER A 280 -13.31 -1.23 -32.66
N VAL A 281 -12.71 -0.04 -32.63
CA VAL A 281 -13.24 1.14 -33.34
C VAL A 281 -12.90 1.07 -34.84
N LEU A 282 -11.92 0.23 -35.19
CA LEU A 282 -11.61 -0.12 -36.57
C LEU A 282 -12.49 -1.31 -36.93
N MET A 283 -13.48 -1.10 -37.81
CA MET A 283 -14.19 -2.20 -38.43
C MET A 283 -13.18 -3.01 -39.27
N ASP A 284 -13.16 -4.32 -39.07
CA ASP A 284 -12.50 -5.26 -39.99
C ASP A 284 -13.22 -5.29 -41.35
#